data_AF-A0A953WUJ9-F1
#
_entry.id   AF-A0A953WUJ9-F1
#
_cell.length_a   1.000
_cell.length_b   1.000
_cell.length_c   1.000
_cell.angle_alpha   90.00
_cell.angle_beta   90.00
_cell.angle_gamma   90.00
#
_symmetry.space_group_name_H-M   'P 1'
#
loop_
_entity.id
_entity.type
_entity.pdbx_description
1 polymer ?
#
loop_
_entity_poly.entity_id
_entity_poly.type
_entity_poly.pdbx_seq_one_letter_code
_entity_poly.pdbx_strand_id
1 'polypeptide(L)'
;MIAEAKSAGQAMGFLQRLQAGELAGVLLDHDLNQQAKTAQDLTLSGSSIVSLIVRYVSSDVPVLIHSMNPAGAASMAEKLEANDFDVTVIPMQRLTRSEFDEWLENVRESFEN
;
A
#
# COMPACT_ATOMS: atom_id res chain seq x y z
N MET A 1 5.13 3.44 14.55
CA MET A 1 5.70 2.07 14.40
C MET A 1 5.64 1.72 12.92
N ILE A 2 6.70 1.15 12.35
CA ILE A 2 6.71 0.73 10.94
C ILE A 2 6.55 -0.78 10.91
N ALA A 3 5.55 -1.28 10.18
CA ALA A 3 5.35 -2.70 9.91
C ALA A 3 5.62 -2.98 8.43
N GLU A 4 6.51 -3.94 8.16
CA GLU A 4 6.85 -4.36 6.80
C GLU A 4 6.23 -5.75 6.53
N ALA A 5 5.47 -5.87 5.45
CA ALA A 5 4.92 -7.14 4.98
C ALA A 5 5.54 -7.51 3.64
N LYS A 6 6.16 -8.70 3.56
CA LYS A 6 6.84 -9.19 2.34
C LYS A 6 6.00 -10.18 1.53
N SER A 7 4.79 -10.48 2.00
CA SER A 7 3.81 -11.29 1.28
C SER A 7 2.39 -10.87 1.64
N ALA A 8 1.44 -11.23 0.78
CA ALA A 8 0.02 -10.95 0.99
C ALA A 8 -0.51 -11.61 2.28
N GLY A 9 -0.04 -12.83 2.62
CA GLY A 9 -0.38 -13.49 3.88
C GLY A 9 0.10 -12.73 5.11
N GLN A 10 1.32 -12.17 5.07
CA GLN A 10 1.83 -11.32 6.15
C GLN A 10 1.03 -10.03 6.26
N ALA A 11 0.75 -9.37 5.14
CA ALA A 11 -0.05 -8.15 5.09
C ALA A 11 -1.44 -8.38 5.69
N MET A 12 -2.13 -9.46 5.29
CA MET A 12 -3.43 -9.83 5.87
C MET A 12 -3.35 -10.03 7.38
N GLY A 13 -2.33 -10.75 7.86
CA GLY A 13 -2.14 -10.97 9.29
C GLY A 13 -1.87 -9.68 10.07
N PHE A 14 -1.23 -8.67 9.48
CA PHE A 14 -1.08 -7.35 10.10
C PHE A 14 -2.40 -6.58 10.08
N LEU A 15 -3.01 -6.45 8.91
CA LEU A 15 -4.25 -5.68 8.72
C LEU A 15 -5.40 -6.18 9.61
N GLN A 16 -5.53 -7.48 9.81
CA GLN A 16 -6.56 -8.06 10.69
C GLN A 16 -6.36 -7.77 12.19
N ARG A 17 -5.16 -7.37 12.60
CA ARG A 17 -4.82 -7.09 14.01
C ARG A 17 -4.77 -5.60 14.32
N LEU A 18 -4.77 -4.73 13.31
CA LEU A 18 -4.77 -3.29 13.50
C LEU A 18 -6.07 -2.84 14.16
N GLN A 19 -5.94 -1.99 15.16
CA GLN A 19 -7.04 -1.21 15.70
C GLN A 19 -7.21 0.08 14.90
N ALA A 20 -8.42 0.65 14.95
CA ALA A 20 -8.69 1.94 14.33
C ALA A 20 -7.72 3.01 14.87
N GLY A 21 -7.14 3.82 13.98
CA GLY A 21 -6.18 4.86 14.34
C GLY A 21 -4.74 4.38 14.56
N GLU A 22 -4.41 3.10 14.39
CA GLU A 22 -3.02 2.62 14.51
C GLU A 22 -2.22 2.73 13.20
N LEU A 23 -2.89 3.02 12.08
CA LEU A 23 -2.29 3.09 10.75
C LEU A 23 -2.41 4.50 10.19
N ALA A 24 -1.28 5.15 9.97
CA ALA A 24 -1.22 6.51 9.42
C ALA A 24 -1.09 6.54 7.89
N GLY A 25 -0.48 5.52 7.28
CA GLY A 25 -0.28 5.46 5.84
C GLY A 25 0.13 4.07 5.37
N VAL A 26 -0.06 3.80 4.07
CA VAL A 26 0.31 2.53 3.44
C VAL A 26 1.27 2.79 2.28
N LEU A 27 2.42 2.12 2.27
CA LEU A 27 3.31 2.07 1.10
C LEU A 27 3.23 0.70 0.46
N LEU A 28 2.85 0.65 -0.82
CA LEU A 28 2.77 -0.56 -1.62
C LEU A 28 3.93 -0.60 -2.61
N ASP A 29 4.79 -1.59 -2.46
CA ASP A 29 5.76 -1.97 -3.48
C ASP A 29 5.15 -3.11 -4.32
N HIS A 30 4.72 -2.78 -5.54
CA HIS A 30 4.10 -3.73 -6.47
C HIS A 30 5.06 -4.82 -6.93
N ASP A 31 6.37 -4.55 -6.94
CA ASP A 31 7.36 -5.49 -7.46
C ASP A 31 7.74 -6.57 -6.44
N LEU A 32 7.19 -6.50 -5.22
CA LEU A 32 7.30 -7.57 -4.21
C LEU A 32 6.66 -8.90 -4.62
N ASN A 33 5.94 -8.97 -5.76
CA ASN A 33 5.44 -10.23 -6.33
C ASN A 33 6.55 -11.27 -6.62
N GLN A 34 7.83 -10.87 -6.63
CA GLN A 34 8.94 -11.83 -6.75
C GLN A 34 9.30 -12.55 -5.42
N GLN A 35 8.65 -12.24 -4.29
CA GLN A 35 8.96 -12.80 -2.97
C GLN A 35 7.89 -13.77 -2.41
N ALA A 36 7.05 -14.35 -3.26
CA ALA A 36 6.09 -15.38 -2.84
C ALA A 36 6.81 -16.56 -2.16
N LYS A 37 6.57 -16.77 -0.85
CA LYS A 37 7.23 -17.83 -0.05
C LYS A 37 6.40 -19.12 0.03
N THR A 38 5.10 -19.06 -0.29
CA THR A 38 4.18 -20.20 -0.19
C THR A 38 3.27 -20.34 -1.43
N ALA A 39 2.70 -21.53 -1.63
CA ALA A 39 1.78 -21.78 -2.75
C ALA A 39 0.50 -20.93 -2.71
N GLN A 40 0.09 -20.42 -1.55
CA GLN A 40 -1.00 -19.45 -1.41
C GLN A 40 -0.61 -18.04 -1.85
N ASP A 41 0.66 -17.64 -1.68
CA ASP A 41 1.17 -16.35 -2.16
C ASP A 41 1.19 -16.29 -3.69
N LEU A 42 1.33 -17.43 -4.39
CA LEU A 42 1.28 -17.50 -5.86
C LEU A 42 -0.10 -17.16 -6.44
N THR A 43 -1.17 -17.31 -5.65
CA THR A 43 -2.55 -16.97 -6.08
C THR A 43 -2.97 -15.55 -5.70
N LEU A 44 -2.19 -14.87 -4.86
CA LEU A 44 -2.49 -13.53 -4.35
C LEU A 44 -1.68 -12.49 -5.14
N SER A 45 -2.14 -12.18 -6.35
CA SER A 45 -1.56 -11.12 -7.18
C SER A 45 -1.76 -9.73 -6.56
N GLY A 46 -1.18 -8.67 -7.15
CA GLY A 46 -1.40 -7.28 -6.73
C GLY A 46 -2.87 -6.85 -6.66
N SER A 47 -3.80 -7.60 -7.27
CA SER A 47 -5.24 -7.40 -7.08
C SER A 47 -5.74 -7.79 -5.67
N SER A 48 -5.13 -8.81 -5.06
CA SER A 48 -5.52 -9.29 -3.74
C SER A 48 -5.08 -8.34 -2.61
N ILE A 49 -3.93 -7.67 -2.76
CA ILE A 49 -3.50 -6.69 -1.74
C ILE A 49 -4.41 -5.46 -1.74
N VAL A 50 -4.83 -4.98 -2.92
CA VAL A 50 -5.82 -3.90 -3.02
C VAL A 50 -7.14 -4.28 -2.35
N SER A 51 -7.64 -5.50 -2.60
CA SER A 51 -8.86 -5.98 -1.92
C SER A 51 -8.72 -6.08 -0.40
N LEU A 52 -7.52 -6.40 0.11
CA LEU A 52 -7.26 -6.42 1.56
C LEU A 52 -7.24 -5.01 2.14
N ILE A 53 -6.64 -4.04 1.45
CA ILE A 53 -6.60 -2.63 1.88
C ILE A 53 -8.01 -2.08 1.93
N VAL A 54 -8.78 -2.20 0.84
CA VAL A 54 -10.18 -1.74 0.79
C VAL A 54 -11.03 -2.35 1.91
N ARG A 55 -10.74 -3.59 2.31
CA ARG A 55 -11.51 -4.30 3.34
C ARG A 55 -11.16 -3.89 4.77
N TYR A 56 -9.90 -3.60 5.06
CA TYR A 56 -9.39 -3.51 6.43
C TYR A 56 -8.79 -2.15 6.78
N VAL A 57 -8.55 -1.30 5.79
CA VAL A 57 -7.96 0.03 5.97
C VAL A 57 -9.06 1.06 5.71
N SER A 58 -9.10 2.09 6.54
CA SER A 58 -9.99 3.22 6.35
C SER A 58 -9.50 4.08 5.17
N SER A 59 -10.42 4.64 4.38
CA SER A 59 -10.09 5.36 3.15
C SER A 59 -9.44 6.73 3.38
N ASP A 60 -9.47 7.23 4.62
CA ASP A 60 -8.71 8.40 5.09
C ASP A 60 -7.20 8.13 5.21
N VAL A 61 -6.78 6.87 5.22
CA VAL A 61 -5.36 6.50 5.28
C VAL A 61 -4.74 6.65 3.87
N PRO A 62 -3.79 7.58 3.68
CA PRO A 62 -3.13 7.77 2.39
C PRO A 62 -2.32 6.54 1.94
N VAL A 63 -2.36 6.26 0.65
CA VAL A 63 -1.66 5.13 0.02
C VAL A 63 -0.63 5.62 -0.99
N LEU A 64 0.63 5.25 -0.81
CA LEU A 64 1.68 5.42 -1.80
C LEU A 64 1.92 4.12 -2.56
N ILE A 65 1.78 4.15 -3.88
CA ILE A 65 2.10 3.04 -4.77
C ILE A 65 3.45 3.31 -5.43
N HIS A 66 4.35 2.35 -5.24
CA HIS A 66 5.69 2.33 -5.81
C HIS A 66 5.85 1.08 -6.69
N SER A 67 6.26 1.25 -7.96
CA SER A 67 6.27 0.16 -8.94
C SER A 67 7.15 0.43 -10.17
N MET A 68 7.80 -0.61 -10.69
CA MET A 68 8.44 -0.69 -12.01
C MET A 68 7.47 -1.00 -13.13
N ASN A 69 6.25 -1.46 -12.81
CA ASN A 69 5.19 -1.75 -13.77
C ASN A 69 4.13 -0.62 -13.72
N PRO A 70 4.18 0.36 -14.65
CA PRO A 70 3.25 1.48 -14.66
C PRO A 70 1.80 1.05 -14.87
N ALA A 71 1.56 0.02 -15.69
CA ALA A 71 0.21 -0.49 -15.95
C ALA A 71 -0.36 -1.18 -14.69
N GLY A 72 0.48 -1.93 -13.97
CA GLY A 72 0.10 -2.53 -12.69
C GLY A 72 -0.20 -1.46 -11.63
N ALA A 73 0.64 -0.43 -11.52
CA ALA A 73 0.43 0.69 -10.61
C ALA A 73 -0.87 1.44 -10.91
N ALA A 74 -1.11 1.77 -12.19
CA ALA A 74 -2.33 2.44 -12.62
C ALA A 74 -3.58 1.62 -12.28
N SER A 75 -3.58 0.31 -12.57
CA SER A 75 -4.72 -0.56 -12.24
C SER A 75 -5.00 -0.66 -10.74
N MET A 76 -3.97 -0.58 -9.88
CA MET A 76 -4.17 -0.57 -8.43
C MET A 76 -4.67 0.79 -7.94
N ALA A 77 -4.11 1.88 -8.47
CA ALA A 77 -4.56 3.24 -8.16
C ALA A 77 -6.04 3.42 -8.50
N GLU A 78 -6.45 3.08 -9.72
CA GLU A 78 -7.85 3.15 -10.16
C GLU A 78 -8.81 2.42 -9.21
N LYS A 79 -8.41 1.25 -8.69
CA LYS A 79 -9.24 0.47 -7.76
C LYS A 79 -9.31 1.07 -6.37
N LEU A 80 -8.21 1.64 -5.88
CA LEU A 80 -8.16 2.29 -4.56
C LEU A 80 -8.92 3.62 -4.60
N GLU A 81 -8.70 4.44 -5.63
CA GLU A 81 -9.42 5.69 -5.86
C GLU A 81 -10.93 5.44 -6.03
N ALA A 82 -11.33 4.36 -6.70
CA ALA A 82 -12.74 3.95 -6.80
C ALA A 82 -13.37 3.54 -5.44
N ASN A 83 -12.58 3.41 -4.38
CA ASN A 83 -13.01 3.18 -3.00
C ASN A 83 -12.62 4.35 -2.08
N ASP A 84 -12.53 5.56 -2.64
CA ASP A 84 -12.32 6.83 -1.93
C ASP A 84 -10.97 7.00 -1.21
N PHE A 85 -9.97 6.18 -1.55
CA PHE A 85 -8.62 6.34 -1.01
C PHE A 85 -7.89 7.51 -1.68
N ASP A 86 -7.10 8.25 -0.90
CA ASP A 86 -6.07 9.15 -1.43
C ASP A 86 -4.84 8.34 -1.86
N VAL A 87 -4.52 8.40 -3.15
CA VAL A 87 -3.47 7.57 -3.77
C VAL A 87 -2.42 8.43 -4.43
N THR A 88 -1.17 8.25 -4.01
CA THR A 88 0.01 8.79 -4.68
C THR A 88 0.70 7.67 -5.44
N VAL A 89 1.06 7.89 -6.71
CA VAL A 89 1.83 6.92 -7.52
C VAL A 89 3.19 7.50 -7.87
N ILE A 90 4.26 6.87 -7.37
CA ILE A 90 5.64 7.26 -7.69
C ILE A 90 6.35 6.09 -8.39
N PRO A 91 6.74 6.23 -9.67
CA PRO A 91 7.47 5.20 -10.38
C PRO A 91 8.75 4.77 -9.65
N MET A 92 9.14 3.49 -9.76
CA MET A 92 10.26 2.96 -8.97
C MET A 92 11.57 3.73 -9.17
N GLN A 93 11.84 4.10 -10.42
CA GLN A 93 13.05 4.82 -10.81
C GLN A 93 13.09 6.27 -10.30
N ARG A 94 11.97 6.78 -9.78
CA ARG A 94 11.83 8.17 -9.40
C ARG A 94 11.80 8.40 -7.91
N LEU A 95 11.40 7.45 -7.06
CA LEU A 95 11.30 7.70 -5.62
C LEU A 95 12.66 8.08 -5.02
N THR A 96 12.87 9.38 -4.92
CA THR A 96 13.97 9.97 -4.19
C THR A 96 13.60 10.05 -2.72
N ARG A 97 14.63 10.21 -1.88
CA ARG A 97 14.40 10.49 -0.47
C ARG A 97 13.53 11.74 -0.26
N SER A 98 13.68 12.77 -1.10
CA SER A 98 12.91 14.00 -0.97
C SER A 98 11.42 13.78 -1.21
N GLU A 99 11.03 13.03 -2.25
CA GLU A 99 9.62 12.75 -2.52
C GLU A 99 9.02 11.81 -1.48
N PHE A 100 9.83 10.90 -0.94
CA PHE A 100 9.37 10.05 0.16
C PHE A 100 9.16 10.83 1.46
N ASP A 101 10.08 11.74 1.80
CA ASP A 101 9.97 12.61 2.97
C ASP A 101 8.77 13.57 2.82
N GLU A 102 8.50 14.08 1.62
CA GLU A 102 7.31 14.89 1.31
C GLU A 102 6.01 14.09 1.50
N TRP A 103 5.95 12.86 1.01
CA TRP A 103 4.79 11.99 1.23
C TRP A 103 4.58 11.69 2.73
N LEU A 104 5.65 11.44 3.49
CA LEU A 104 5.55 11.23 4.93
C LEU A 104 5.04 12.46 5.69
N GLU A 105 5.37 13.67 5.22
CA GLU A 105 4.85 14.89 5.80
C GLU A 105 3.33 15.00 5.58
N ASN A 106 2.86 14.73 4.36
CA ASN A 106 1.42 14.69 4.06
C ASN A 106 0.69 13.63 4.91
N VAL A 107 1.28 12.45 5.07
CA VAL A 107 0.76 11.38 5.95
C VAL A 107 0.62 11.87 7.39
N ARG A 108 1.62 12.59 7.90
CA ARG A 108 1.59 13.14 9.26
C ARG A 108 0.48 14.17 9.41
N GLU A 109 0.37 15.10 8.48
CA GLU A 109 -0.68 16.13 8.50
C GLU A 109 -2.08 15.50 8.46
N SER A 110 -2.30 14.47 7.63
CA SER A 110 -3.58 13.76 7.57
C SER A 110 -3.91 13.01 8.86
N PHE A 111 -2.90 12.49 9.57
CA PHE A 111 -3.11 11.71 10.79
C PHE A 111 -3.32 12.56 12.06
N GLU A 112 -2.79 13.80 12.08
CA GLU A 112 -2.91 14.72 13.22
C GLU A 112 -4.22 15.52 13.24
N ASN A 113 -5.01 15.48 12.15
CA ASN A 113 -6.29 16.18 11.97
C ASN A 113 -7.51 15.28 12.26
#